data_AF-A0A7K3CVR7-F1
#
_entry.id   AF-A0A7K3CVR7-F1
#
_cell.length_a   1.000
_cell.length_b   1.000
_cell.length_c   1.000
_cell.angle_alpha   90.00
_cell.angle_beta   90.00
_cell.angle_gamma   90.00
#
_symmetry.space_group_name_H-M   'P 1'
#
loop_
_entity.id
_entity.type
_entity.pdbx_description
1 polymer ?
#
loop_
_entity_poly.entity_id
_entity_poly.type
_entity_poly.pdbx_seq_one_letter_code
_entity_poly.pdbx_strand_id
1 'polypeptide(L)'
;AVWKAGGAFVPLDPEYPPDRLGHVLADSAASVVLGVADTLTAVPVGAARVVLLDDGDIGRALEAESPASLGGRPTRHQLAYVIYTSGSTGRPKGVAV
;
A
#
# COMPACT_ATOMS: atom_id res chain seq x y z
N ALA A 1 -5.39 -8.05 4.63
CA ALA A 1 -4.29 -8.82 4.01
C ALA A 1 -2.92 -8.40 4.54
N VAL A 2 -2.55 -7.12 4.41
CA VAL A 2 -1.20 -6.60 4.71
C VAL A 2 -0.69 -6.95 6.12
N TRP A 3 -1.46 -6.70 7.20
CA TRP A 3 -1.02 -7.04 8.56
C TRP A 3 -0.84 -8.54 8.80
N LYS A 4 -1.70 -9.37 8.21
CA LYS A 4 -1.59 -10.83 8.31
C LYS A 4 -0.33 -11.34 7.61
N ALA A 5 0.16 -10.61 6.61
CA ALA A 5 1.43 -10.85 5.93
C ALA A 5 2.66 -10.24 6.66
N GLY A 6 2.46 -9.57 7.81
CA GLY A 6 3.54 -8.92 8.55
C GLY A 6 3.98 -7.57 8.00
N GLY A 7 3.22 -6.97 7.08
CA GLY A 7 3.50 -5.64 6.54
C GLY A 7 2.74 -4.52 7.27
N ALA A 8 3.17 -3.28 7.04
CA ALA A 8 2.42 -2.06 7.30
C ALA A 8 1.86 -1.52 5.99
N PHE A 9 0.72 -0.83 6.03
CA PHE A 9 0.15 -0.21 4.83
C PHE A 9 0.26 1.32 4.87
N VAL A 10 0.32 1.91 3.68
CA VAL A 10 0.26 3.36 3.47
C VAL A 10 -0.97 3.64 2.63
N PRO A 11 -2.02 4.29 3.18
CA PRO A 11 -3.20 4.62 2.40
C PRO A 11 -2.85 5.72 1.39
N LEU A 12 -3.28 5.52 0.15
CA LEU A 12 -3.17 6.48 -0.94
C LEU A 12 -4.57 6.83 -1.43
N ASP A 13 -4.84 8.12 -1.55
CA ASP A 13 -6.07 8.63 -2.15
C ASP A 13 -5.75 9.03 -3.60
N PRO A 14 -6.30 8.32 -4.61
CA PRO A 14 -6.01 8.60 -6.02
C PRO A 14 -6.48 9.99 -6.47
N GLU A 15 -7.33 10.68 -5.71
CA GLU A 15 -7.73 12.07 -6.00
C GLU A 15 -6.62 13.09 -5.65
N TYR A 16 -5.56 12.67 -4.96
CA TYR A 16 -4.44 13.55 -4.67
C TYR A 16 -3.56 13.82 -5.89
N PRO A 17 -2.92 15.02 -5.95
CA PRO A 17 -2.03 15.36 -7.05
C PRO A 17 -0.93 14.31 -7.26
N PRO A 18 -0.56 13.97 -8.51
CA PRO A 18 0.48 12.98 -8.80
C PRO A 18 1.81 13.23 -8.07
N ASP A 19 2.23 14.49 -7.93
CA ASP A 19 3.46 14.85 -7.20
C ASP A 19 3.39 14.44 -5.72
N ARG A 20 2.22 14.58 -5.10
CA ARG A 20 2.00 14.15 -3.71
C ARG A 20 2.03 12.63 -3.61
N LEU A 21 1.36 11.92 -4.52
CA LEU A 21 1.35 10.47 -4.55
C LEU A 21 2.75 9.89 -4.79
N GLY A 22 3.50 10.48 -5.72
CA GLY A 22 4.88 10.12 -6.01
C GLY A 22 5.80 10.35 -4.82
N HIS A 23 5.66 11.49 -4.11
CA HIS A 23 6.40 11.74 -2.88
C HIS A 23 6.11 10.68 -1.82
N VAL A 24 4.84 10.36 -1.57
CA VAL A 24 4.44 9.36 -0.56
C VAL A 24 5.00 7.97 -0.91
N LEU A 25 4.92 7.55 -2.17
CA LEU A 25 5.44 6.27 -2.62
C LEU A 25 6.97 6.20 -2.51
N ALA A 26 7.67 7.26 -2.91
CA ALA A 26 9.12 7.33 -2.81
C ALA A 26 9.62 7.34 -1.35
N ASP A 27 9.00 8.15 -0.49
CA ASP A 27 9.37 8.30 0.93
C ASP A 27 9.04 7.05 1.75
N SER A 28 7.92 6.38 1.46
CA SER A 28 7.54 5.13 2.15
C SER A 28 8.35 3.90 1.73
N ALA A 29 9.04 3.97 0.58
CA ALA A 29 9.71 2.83 -0.04
C ALA A 29 8.81 1.58 -0.21
N ALA A 30 7.50 1.81 -0.42
CA ALA A 30 6.54 0.72 -0.60
C ALA A 30 6.92 -0.12 -1.84
N SER A 31 7.18 -1.41 -1.63
CA SER A 31 7.58 -2.33 -2.69
C SER A 31 6.40 -2.94 -3.47
N VAL A 32 5.19 -2.84 -2.92
CA VAL A 32 3.95 -3.35 -3.51
C VAL A 32 2.86 -2.28 -3.41
N VAL A 33 2.14 -2.04 -4.50
CA VAL A 33 0.95 -1.19 -4.57
C VAL A 33 -0.25 -2.06 -4.90
N LEU A 34 -1.27 -2.02 -4.04
CA LEU A 34 -2.53 -2.72 -4.21
C LEU A 34 -3.63 -1.72 -4.61
N GLY A 35 -4.45 -2.05 -5.60
CA GLY A 35 -5.56 -1.20 -6.02
C GLY A 35 -6.40 -1.87 -7.09
N VAL A 36 -7.28 -1.10 -7.71
CA VAL A 36 -8.05 -1.52 -8.89
C VAL A 36 -7.59 -0.74 -10.10
N ALA A 37 -7.83 -1.24 -11.30
CA ALA A 37 -7.30 -0.66 -12.54
C ALA A 37 -7.63 0.84 -12.64
N ASP A 38 -8.89 1.20 -12.43
CA ASP A 38 -9.37 2.58 -12.57
C ASP A 38 -8.66 3.57 -11.64
N THR A 39 -8.44 3.20 -10.37
CA THR A 39 -7.85 4.10 -9.37
C THR A 39 -6.34 4.22 -9.54
N LEU A 40 -5.67 3.17 -10.00
CA LEU A 40 -4.21 3.16 -10.15
C LEU A 40 -3.72 3.89 -11.40
N THR A 41 -4.59 4.20 -12.36
CA THR A 41 -4.22 5.03 -13.52
C THR A 41 -3.64 6.40 -13.14
N ALA A 42 -4.08 6.98 -12.01
CA ALA A 42 -3.62 8.27 -11.51
C ALA A 42 -2.38 8.18 -10.60
N VAL A 43 -1.90 6.98 -10.28
CA VAL A 43 -0.87 6.75 -9.28
C VAL A 43 0.49 6.52 -9.96
N PRO A 44 1.53 7.35 -9.70
CA PRO A 44 2.87 7.14 -10.22
C PRO A 44 3.60 6.03 -9.46
N VAL A 45 3.26 4.78 -9.74
CA VAL A 45 3.73 3.57 -9.02
C VAL A 45 5.24 3.30 -9.10
N GLY A 46 5.95 3.95 -10.03
CA GLY A 46 7.41 3.84 -10.14
C GLY A 46 7.88 2.40 -10.33
N ALA A 47 8.81 1.95 -9.48
CA ALA A 47 9.36 0.59 -9.50
C ALA A 47 8.58 -0.42 -8.63
N ALA A 48 7.50 0.00 -7.97
CA ALA A 48 6.73 -0.87 -7.10
C ALA A 48 6.01 -1.95 -7.92
N ARG A 49 5.89 -3.15 -7.35
CA ARG A 49 5.05 -4.20 -7.93
C ARG A 49 3.58 -3.82 -7.77
N VAL A 50 2.87 -3.67 -8.88
CA VAL A 50 1.42 -3.44 -8.85
C VAL A 50 0.68 -4.76 -8.79
N VAL A 51 -0.32 -4.84 -7.91
CA VAL A 51 -1.31 -5.91 -7.88
C VAL A 51 -2.69 -5.29 -8.06
N LEU A 52 -3.31 -5.62 -9.20
CA LEU A 52 -4.68 -5.25 -9.52
C LEU A 52 -5.62 -6.27 -8.88
N LEU A 53 -6.48 -5.81 -7.97
CA LEU A 53 -7.40 -6.66 -7.22
C LEU A 53 -8.64 -7.08 -8.04
N ASP A 54 -8.91 -6.34 -9.10
CA ASP A 54 -9.97 -6.57 -10.09
C ASP A 54 -9.48 -7.36 -11.32
N ASP A 55 -8.21 -7.77 -11.33
CA ASP A 55 -7.68 -8.68 -12.34
C ASP A 55 -8.20 -10.11 -12.13
N GLY A 56 -8.80 -10.69 -13.17
CA GLY A 56 -9.43 -12.00 -13.11
C GLY A 56 -8.46 -13.17 -12.88
N ASP A 57 -7.19 -13.04 -13.30
CA ASP A 57 -6.15 -14.04 -13.02
C ASP A 57 -5.70 -13.93 -11.56
N ILE A 58 -5.58 -12.71 -11.01
CA ILE A 58 -5.35 -12.51 -9.57
C ILE A 58 -6.49 -13.08 -8.74
N GLY A 59 -7.75 -12.82 -9.14
CA GLY A 59 -8.92 -13.40 -8.47
C GLY A 59 -8.89 -14.93 -8.43
N ARG A 60 -8.65 -15.58 -9.58
CA ARG A 60 -8.52 -17.03 -9.67
C ARG A 60 -7.35 -17.58 -8.84
N ALA A 61 -6.22 -16.88 -8.80
CA ALA A 61 -5.08 -17.27 -7.97
C ALA A 61 -5.43 -17.20 -6.47
N LEU A 62 -6.12 -16.15 -6.03
CA LEU A 62 -6.56 -16.00 -4.63
C LEU A 62 -7.58 -17.06 -4.22
N GLU A 63 -8.48 -17.46 -5.11
CA GLU A 63 -9.45 -18.54 -4.85
C GLU A 63 -8.79 -19.91 -4.66
N ALA A 64 -7.64 -20.14 -5.30
CA ALA A 64 -6.87 -21.36 -5.15
C ALA A 64 -6.02 -21.39 -3.86
N GLU A 65 -5.84 -20.25 -3.19
CA GLU A 65 -5.06 -20.16 -1.96
C GLU A 65 -5.82 -20.73 -0.75
N SER A 66 -5.05 -21.22 0.23
CA SER A 66 -5.63 -21.70 1.48
C SER A 66 -6.21 -20.53 2.30
N PRO A 67 -7.43 -20.66 2.85
CA PRO A 67 -7.96 -19.67 3.79
C PRO A 67 -7.32 -19.76 5.18
N ALA A 68 -6.41 -20.73 5.39
CA ALA A 68 -5.73 -20.92 6.65
C ALA A 68 -4.91 -19.67 7.04
N SER A 69 -4.75 -19.47 8.35
CA SER A 69 -3.88 -18.42 8.85
C SER A 69 -2.44 -18.65 8.37
N LEU A 70 -1.76 -17.60 7.93
CA LEU A 70 -0.34 -17.63 7.54
C LEU A 70 0.60 -17.93 8.73
N GLY A 71 0.08 -18.06 9.95
CA GLY A 71 0.87 -18.34 11.15
C GLY A 71 1.74 -17.18 11.62
N GLY A 72 1.73 -16.04 10.90
CA GLY A 72 2.39 -14.82 11.30
C GLY A 72 1.89 -14.31 12.66
N ARG A 73 2.83 -13.90 13.51
CA ARG A 73 2.54 -13.28 14.82
C ARG A 73 3.03 -11.83 14.81
N PRO A 74 2.19 -10.86 14.42
CA PRO A 74 2.53 -9.45 14.52
C PRO A 74 2.93 -9.11 15.95
N THR A 75 3.92 -8.25 16.11
CA THR A 75 4.35 -7.78 17.43
C THR A 75 3.93 -6.33 17.64
N ARG A 76 3.80 -5.91 18.90
CA ARG A 76 3.49 -4.51 19.25
C ARG A 76 4.53 -3.47 18.80
N HIS A 77 5.72 -3.92 18.39
CA HIS A 77 6.79 -3.04 17.89
C HIS A 77 6.82 -2.97 16.36
N GLN A 78 5.95 -3.74 15.69
CA GLN A 78 5.81 -3.69 14.24
C GLN A 78 4.87 -2.56 13.86
N LEU A 79 5.22 -1.84 12.79
CA LEU A 79 4.32 -0.87 12.19
C LEU A 79 3.03 -1.53 11.72
N ALA A 80 1.92 -0.88 12.03
CA ALA A 80 0.60 -1.15 11.50
C ALA A 80 0.36 -0.32 10.24
N TYR A 81 0.67 0.97 10.26
CA TYR A 81 0.45 1.85 9.12
C TYR A 81 1.35 3.09 9.16
N VAL A 82 1.44 3.77 8.01
CA VAL A 82 2.02 5.10 7.93
C VAL A 82 1.00 6.04 7.29
N ILE A 83 0.58 7.09 8.01
CA ILE A 83 -0.33 8.11 7.48
C ILE A 83 0.44 9.40 7.20
N TYR A 84 0.30 9.93 6.00
CA TYR A 84 0.96 11.16 5.59
C TYR A 84 0.13 12.39 5.90
N THR A 85 0.74 13.34 6.60
CA THR A 85 0.15 14.63 6.97
C THR A 85 0.82 15.77 6.22
N SER A 86 0.11 16.89 6.01
CA SER A 86 0.68 18.13 5.47
C SER A 86 1.66 18.72 6.48
N GLY A 87 2.95 18.36 6.37
CA GLY A 87 3.96 18.86 7.27
C GLY A 87 4.04 20.40 7.24
N SER A 88 4.39 21.02 8.37
CA SER A 88 4.59 22.47 8.50
C SER A 88 5.60 23.06 7.50
N THR A 89 6.46 22.23 6.92
CA THR A 89 7.47 22.57 5.92
C THR A 89 6.95 22.45 4.48
N GLY A 90 5.65 22.27 4.27
CA GLY A 90 5.02 22.11 2.96
C GLY A 90 5.20 20.75 2.29
N ARG A 91 6.08 19.89 2.82
CA ARG A 91 6.25 18.50 2.36
C ARG A 91 5.48 17.53 3.25
N PRO A 92 4.76 16.55 2.67
CA PRO A 92 4.10 15.51 3.45
C PRO A 92 5.08 14.73 4.32
N LYS A 93 4.67 14.38 5.54
CA LYS A 93 5.46 13.58 6.49
C LYS A 93 4.68 12.35 6.92
N GLY A 94 5.31 11.17 6.84
CA GLY A 94 4.75 9.91 7.31
C GLY A 94 4.76 9.79 8.83
N VAL A 95 3.58 9.61 9.44
CA VAL A 95 3.42 9.26 10.85
C VAL A 95 3.32 7.74 10.94
N ALA A 96 4.37 7.11 11.48
CA ALA A 96 4.48 5.67 11.66
C ALA A 96 3.83 5.24 12.97
N VAL A 97 2.85 4.32 12.88
CA VAL A 97 2.10 3.75 14.02
C VAL A 97 2.27 2.24 14.03
#